data_AF-A0A5C8AYU4-F1
#
_entry.id   AF-A0A5C8AYU4-F1
#
_cell.length_a   1.000
_cell.length_b   1.000
_cell.length_c   1.000
_cell.angle_alpha   90.00
_cell.angle_beta   90.00
_cell.angle_gamma   90.00
#
_symmetry.space_group_name_H-M   'P 1'
#
loop_
_entity.id
_entity.type
_entity.pdbx_description
1 polymer ?
#
loop_
_entity_poly.entity_id
_entity_poly.type
_entity_poly.pdbx_seq_one_letter_code
_entity_poly.pdbx_strand_id
1 'polypeptide(L)'
;GTAGARTEMPGCSLCMGNQAQIKEGSTCISTSTRNFPNRLGKNTNVFLGSAELTAVASKLGKLPTPAEYMAEIGVVSKDSDKIYKYMNFNQIEEYVETAKSVKA
;
A
#
# COMPACT_ATOMS: atom_id res chain seq x y z
N GLY A 1 -6.08 2.05 -12.68
CA GLY A 1 -7.22 2.69 -12.01
C GLY A 1 -7.40 4.11 -12.52
N THR A 2 -8.55 4.73 -12.29
CA THR A 2 -8.87 6.10 -12.77
C THR A 2 -7.92 7.17 -12.21
N ALA A 3 -7.28 6.91 -11.06
CA ALA A 3 -6.32 7.81 -10.42
C ALA A 3 -4.89 7.79 -11.01
N GLY A 4 -4.63 7.02 -12.08
CA GLY A 4 -3.29 6.94 -12.69
C GLY A 4 -2.26 6.09 -11.94
N ALA A 5 -2.67 5.37 -10.89
CA ALA A 5 -1.79 4.45 -10.16
C ALA A 5 -1.38 3.22 -10.99
N ARG A 6 -0.12 2.81 -10.87
CA ARG A 6 0.42 1.55 -11.41
C ARG A 6 0.12 0.40 -10.45
N THR A 7 -0.44 -0.68 -10.96
CA THR A 7 -0.67 -1.93 -10.22
C THR A 7 0.38 -2.95 -10.62
N GLU A 8 1.09 -3.50 -9.64
CA GLU A 8 2.10 -4.54 -9.85
C GLU A 8 1.50 -5.94 -9.64
N MET A 9 2.15 -6.96 -10.19
CA MET A 9 1.84 -8.34 -9.85
C MET A 9 2.13 -8.60 -8.34
N PRO A 10 1.34 -9.47 -7.67
CA PRO A 10 1.57 -9.80 -6.26
C PRO A 10 3.01 -10.29 -6.03
N GLY A 11 3.75 -9.58 -5.18
CA GLY A 11 5.16 -9.85 -4.90
C GLY A 11 5.83 -8.71 -4.13
N CYS A 12 7.15 -8.81 -3.92
CA CYS A 12 7.90 -7.81 -3.15
C CYS A 12 7.99 -6.44 -3.86
N SER A 13 7.96 -6.39 -5.20
CA SER A 13 8.00 -5.16 -5.98
C SER A 13 9.14 -4.21 -5.52
N LEU A 14 8.84 -2.92 -5.34
CA LEU A 14 9.77 -1.87 -4.93
C LEU A 14 10.35 -2.08 -3.52
N CYS A 15 9.71 -2.89 -2.66
CA CYS A 15 10.15 -3.09 -1.27
C CYS A 15 11.57 -3.67 -1.19
N MET A 16 11.95 -4.51 -2.17
CA MET A 16 13.28 -5.11 -2.21
C MET A 16 14.30 -4.29 -3.02
N GLY A 17 13.85 -3.55 -4.04
CA GLY A 17 14.71 -2.73 -4.90
C GLY A 17 15.65 -3.50 -5.82
N ASN A 18 15.42 -4.81 -5.99
CA ASN A 18 16.22 -5.71 -6.84
C ASN A 18 15.67 -5.87 -8.27
N GLN A 19 14.49 -5.33 -8.55
CA GLN A 19 13.84 -5.37 -9.86
C GLN A 19 13.53 -3.93 -10.29
N ALA A 20 12.32 -3.47 -9.99
CA ALA A 20 11.93 -2.09 -10.19
C ALA A 20 12.59 -1.17 -9.16
N GLN A 21 12.95 0.04 -9.59
CA GLN A 21 13.48 1.09 -8.75
C GLN A 21 12.74 2.39 -9.03
N ILE A 22 12.62 3.23 -8.00
CA ILE A 22 12.09 4.59 -8.17
C ILE A 22 13.14 5.47 -8.85
N LYS A 23 12.69 6.63 -9.36
CA LYS A 23 13.55 7.60 -10.03
C LYS A 23 14.72 7.99 -9.12
N GLU A 24 15.93 8.02 -9.68
CA GLU A 24 17.12 8.47 -8.95
C GLU A 24 16.94 9.88 -8.38
N GLY A 25 17.42 10.11 -7.16
CA GLY A 25 17.30 11.41 -6.49
C GLY A 25 15.91 11.74 -5.95
N SER A 26 14.92 10.87 -6.16
CA SER A 26 13.53 11.17 -5.76
C SER A 26 13.30 11.02 -4.26
N THR A 27 12.26 11.72 -3.79
CA THR A 27 11.72 11.54 -2.44
C THR A 27 10.45 10.70 -2.52
N CYS A 28 10.35 9.69 -1.65
CA CYS A 28 9.26 8.73 -1.65
C CYS A 28 8.75 8.53 -0.22
N ILE A 29 7.44 8.35 -0.07
CA ILE A 29 6.82 7.76 1.12
C ILE A 29 6.40 6.33 0.78
N SER A 30 6.70 5.38 1.65
CA SER A 30 6.52 3.95 1.42
C SER A 30 5.90 3.25 2.64
N THR A 31 5.05 2.26 2.38
CA THR A 31 4.54 1.31 3.38
C THR A 31 5.42 0.09 3.55
N SER A 32 6.61 0.10 2.94
CA SER A 32 7.61 -0.96 3.10
C SER A 32 8.19 -1.00 4.51
N THR A 33 9.02 -2.00 4.78
CA THR A 33 9.59 -2.22 6.12
C THR A 33 10.92 -1.50 6.34
N ARG A 34 11.56 -0.96 5.29
CA ARG A 34 12.95 -0.47 5.36
C ARG A 34 13.21 0.70 4.41
N ASN A 35 13.96 1.69 4.87
CA ASN A 35 14.30 2.91 4.13
C ASN A 35 15.82 3.22 4.11
N PHE A 36 16.68 2.21 4.24
CA PHE A 36 18.14 2.43 4.21
C PHE A 36 18.60 3.01 2.85
N PRO A 37 19.75 3.71 2.81
CA PRO A 37 20.24 4.34 1.60
C PRO A 37 20.32 3.37 0.42
N ASN A 38 19.88 3.82 -0.76
CA ASN A 38 19.84 3.04 -2.00
C ASN A 38 18.92 1.81 -1.99
N ARG A 39 17.98 1.70 -1.04
CA ARG A 39 17.05 0.56 -0.98
C ARG A 39 16.02 0.59 -2.10
N LEU A 40 15.22 1.65 -2.23
CA LEU A 40 14.16 1.72 -3.25
C LEU A 40 14.67 2.26 -4.59
N GLY A 41 15.80 2.96 -4.58
CA GLY A 41 16.45 3.53 -5.76
C GLY A 41 17.69 4.33 -5.37
N LYS A 42 18.55 4.62 -6.36
CA LYS A 42 19.82 5.34 -6.12
C LYS A 42 19.58 6.76 -5.62
N ASN A 43 20.34 7.20 -4.62
CA ASN A 43 20.30 8.56 -4.09
C ASN A 43 18.89 9.03 -3.67
N THR A 44 18.05 8.11 -3.20
CA THR A 44 16.66 8.41 -2.85
C THR A 44 16.48 8.69 -1.37
N ASN A 45 15.50 9.54 -1.06
CA ASN A 45 15.05 9.82 0.31
C ASN A 45 13.72 9.13 0.55
N VAL A 46 13.69 8.17 1.49
CA VAL A 46 12.51 7.33 1.71
C VAL A 46 11.98 7.52 3.14
N PHE A 47 10.71 7.89 3.24
CA PHE A 47 9.95 7.98 4.48
C PHE A 47 9.06 6.74 4.63
N LEU A 48 8.96 6.20 5.85
CA LEU A 48 8.05 5.10 6.15
C LEU A 48 6.77 5.66 6.75
N GLY A 49 5.61 5.17 6.30
CA GLY A 49 4.30 5.62 6.77
C GLY A 49 3.22 4.56 6.56
N SER A 50 2.03 4.81 7.11
CA SER A 50 0.87 3.92 6.91
C SER A 50 0.32 4.02 5.48
N ALA A 51 -0.55 3.07 5.12
CA ALA A 51 -1.20 3.07 3.82
C ALA A 51 -2.10 4.31 3.64
N GLU A 52 -2.80 4.70 4.68
CA GLU A 52 -3.67 5.86 4.72
C GLU A 52 -2.88 7.15 4.53
N LEU A 53 -1.79 7.33 5.28
CA LEU A 53 -0.92 8.50 5.15
C LEU A 53 -0.28 8.57 3.75
N THR A 54 0.17 7.43 3.23
CA THR A 54 0.75 7.33 1.88
C THR A 54 -0.27 7.71 0.81
N ALA A 55 -1.53 7.30 0.96
CA ALA A 55 -2.61 7.67 0.04
C ALA A 55 -2.89 9.18 0.06
N VAL A 56 -2.97 9.78 1.25
CA VAL A 56 -3.15 11.24 1.41
C VAL A 56 -1.97 12.00 0.82
N ALA A 57 -0.73 11.58 1.12
CA ALA A 57 0.46 12.21 0.58
C ALA A 57 0.55 12.09 -0.95
N SER A 58 0.11 10.97 -1.52
CA SER A 58 0.05 10.77 -2.97
C SER A 58 -0.98 11.68 -3.66
N LYS A 59 -2.11 11.94 -2.98
CA LYS A 59 -3.13 12.89 -3.44
C LYS A 59 -2.64 14.33 -3.40
N LEU A 60 -1.93 14.72 -2.33
CA LEU A 60 -1.46 16.09 -2.10
C LEU A 60 -0.12 16.42 -2.78
N GLY A 61 0.68 15.41 -3.13
CA GLY A 61 2.03 15.59 -3.67
C GLY A 61 3.08 16.04 -2.65
N LYS A 62 2.76 16.02 -1.35
CA LYS A 62 3.63 16.40 -0.23
C LYS A 62 3.26 15.62 1.03
N LEU A 63 4.15 15.60 2.02
CA LEU A 63 3.78 15.13 3.36
C LEU A 63 2.76 16.10 3.98
N PRO A 64 1.58 15.63 4.41
CA PRO A 64 0.55 16.49 4.98
C PRO A 64 0.93 16.95 6.39
N THR A 65 0.34 18.07 6.80
CA THR A 65 0.23 18.43 8.22
C THR A 65 -0.79 17.53 8.93
N PRO A 66 -0.75 17.44 10.27
CA PRO A 66 -1.75 16.67 11.02
C PRO A 66 -3.19 17.12 10.74
N ALA A 67 -3.42 18.43 10.56
CA ALA A 67 -4.74 18.97 10.25
C ALA A 67 -5.23 18.54 8.85
N GLU A 68 -4.38 18.64 7.83
CA GLU A 68 -4.69 18.17 6.46
C GLU A 68 -4.97 16.65 6.46
N TYR A 69 -4.19 15.87 7.20
CA TYR A 69 -4.40 14.43 7.33
C TYR A 69 -5.76 14.09 7.96
N MET A 70 -6.10 14.73 9.08
CA MET A 70 -7.36 14.47 9.79
C MET A 70 -8.59 14.89 8.96
N ALA A 71 -8.47 15.92 8.13
CA ALA A 71 -9.54 16.33 7.23
C ALA A 71 -9.83 15.29 6.14
N GLU A 72 -8.80 14.65 5.60
CA GLU A 72 -8.92 13.66 4.52
C GLU A 72 -9.32 12.26 5.03
N ILE A 73 -8.84 11.85 6.21
CA ILE A 73 -9.09 10.51 6.74
C ILE A 73 -10.54 10.28 7.18
N GLY A 74 -11.30 11.36 7.43
CA GLY A 74 -12.69 11.28 7.90
C GLY A 74 -13.62 10.51 6.95
N VAL A 75 -13.27 10.37 5.66
CA VAL A 75 -14.00 9.52 4.71
C VAL A 75 -13.80 8.03 5.02
N VAL A 76 -12.56 7.62 5.32
CA VAL A 76 -12.21 6.24 5.67
C VAL A 76 -12.86 5.85 7.00
N SER A 77 -12.88 6.76 7.97
CA SER A 77 -13.48 6.52 9.28
C SER A 77 -15.00 6.26 9.24
N LYS A 78 -15.72 6.77 8.24
CA LYS A 78 -17.17 6.56 8.12
C LYS A 78 -17.56 5.14 7.67
N ASP A 79 -16.68 4.49 6.91
CA ASP A 79 -16.91 3.15 6.36
C ASP A 79 -15.87 2.13 6.87
N SER A 80 -15.26 2.38 8.03
CA SER A 80 -14.20 1.53 8.59
C SER A 80 -14.58 0.05 8.66
N ASP A 81 -15.83 -0.23 9.05
CA ASP A 81 -16.37 -1.60 9.20
C ASP A 81 -16.49 -2.35 7.86
N LYS A 82 -16.55 -1.59 6.75
CA LYS A 82 -16.59 -2.16 5.40
C LYS A 82 -15.19 -2.26 4.78
N ILE A 83 -14.30 -1.32 5.12
CA ILE A 83 -12.96 -1.20 4.55
C ILE A 83 -12.02 -2.25 5.15
N TYR A 84 -11.98 -2.39 6.48
CA TYR A 84 -11.00 -3.23 7.18
C TYR A 84 -11.48 -4.68 7.35
N LYS A 85 -11.80 -5.35 6.25
CA LYS A 85 -12.18 -6.77 6.23
C LYS A 85 -11.01 -7.64 5.79
N TYR A 86 -10.67 -8.61 6.62
CA TYR A 86 -9.67 -9.64 6.26
C TYR A 86 -10.26 -10.68 5.32
N MET A 87 -9.40 -11.29 4.52
CA MET A 87 -9.77 -12.37 3.61
C MET A 87 -9.85 -13.70 4.37
N ASN A 88 -11.06 -14.05 4.80
CA ASN A 88 -11.35 -15.32 5.46
C ASN A 88 -11.82 -16.35 4.42
N PHE A 89 -10.91 -17.20 3.91
CA PHE A 89 -11.23 -18.16 2.84
C PHE A 89 -12.36 -19.15 3.21
N ASN A 90 -12.55 -19.44 4.49
CA ASN A 90 -13.66 -20.27 4.98
C ASN A 90 -15.04 -19.59 4.89
N GLN A 91 -15.08 -18.29 4.61
CA GLN A 91 -16.32 -17.52 4.43
C GLN A 91 -16.58 -17.17 2.95
N ILE A 92 -15.71 -17.61 2.03
CA ILE A 92 -15.82 -17.35 0.60
C ILE A 92 -16.21 -18.66 -0.10
N GLU A 93 -17.42 -18.69 -0.65
CA GLU A 93 -18.06 -19.88 -1.22
C GLU A 93 -17.16 -20.62 -2.23
N GLU A 94 -16.52 -19.90 -3.15
CA GLU A 94 -15.62 -20.48 -4.17
C GLU A 94 -14.46 -21.30 -3.56
N TYR A 95 -13.87 -20.81 -2.46
CA TYR A 95 -12.79 -21.52 -1.77
C TYR A 95 -13.32 -22.70 -0.97
N VAL A 96 -14.50 -22.56 -0.36
CA VAL A 96 -15.15 -23.62 0.41
C VAL A 96 -15.55 -24.80 -0.47
N GLU A 97 -16.16 -24.54 -1.63
CA GLU A 97 -16.54 -25.60 -2.57
C GLU A 97 -15.33 -26.34 -3.12
N THR A 98 -14.27 -25.61 -3.49
CA THR A 98 -13.02 -26.23 -3.92
C THR A 98 -12.43 -27.12 -2.81
N ALA A 99 -12.42 -26.65 -1.57
CA ALA A 99 -11.88 -27.41 -0.43
C ALA A 99 -12.66 -28.71 -0.17
N LYS A 100 -13.99 -28.72 -0.33
CA LYS A 100 -14.82 -29.93 -0.19
C LYS A 100 -14.48 -31.04 -1.19
N SER A 101 -13.96 -30.67 -2.38
CA SER A 101 -13.60 -31.62 -3.42
C SER A 101 -12.30 -32.39 -3.14
N VAL A 102 -11.48 -31.91 -2.21
CA VAL A 102 -10.19 -32.51 -1.85
C VAL A 102 -10.41 -33.57 -0.77
N LYS A 103 -10.08 -34.84 -1.06
CA LYS A 103 -10.09 -35.92 -0.07
C LYS A 103 -8.86 -35.83 0.83
N ALA A 104 -9.06 -36.05 2.13
CA ALA A 104 -8.00 -36.09 3.14
C ALA A 104 -7.05 -37.28 2.95
#